data_AF-A0A285KZB5-F1
#
_entry.id   AF-A0A285KZB5-F1
#
_cell.length_a   1.000
_cell.length_b   1.000
_cell.length_c   1.000
_cell.angle_alpha   90.00
_cell.angle_beta   90.00
_cell.angle_gamma   90.00
#
_symmetry.space_group_name_H-M   'P 1'
#
loop_
_entity.id
_entity.type
_entity.pdbx_description
1 polymer ?
#
loop_
_entity_poly.entity_id
_entity_poly.type
_entity_poly.pdbx_seq_one_letter_code
_entity_poly.pdbx_strand_id
1 'polypeptide(L)'
;MTEPTGEEPLDDTTWTDQIPSTTEQLDEDELGADPLEQAMDPPDAWSGAERYAQSPAEQRQGESIGERLDAEEPDVVPDQPPLTTGPEES
;
A
#
# COMPACT_ATOMS: atom_id res chain seq x y z
N MET A 1 -21.40 -29.14 -46.50
CA MET A 1 -21.70 -28.06 -45.55
C MET A 1 -20.48 -27.88 -44.70
N THR A 2 -19.93 -26.66 -44.74
CA THR A 2 -18.84 -26.21 -43.88
C THR A 2 -19.48 -25.43 -42.74
N GLU A 3 -19.13 -25.76 -41.51
CA GLU A 3 -19.22 -24.87 -40.35
C GLU A 3 -17.93 -25.08 -39.57
N PRO A 4 -17.01 -24.10 -39.54
CA PRO A 4 -15.91 -24.11 -38.58
C PRO A 4 -16.46 -23.53 -37.27
N THR A 5 -16.84 -24.39 -36.33
CA THR A 5 -17.00 -23.97 -34.94
C THR A 5 -15.62 -23.68 -34.40
N GLY A 6 -15.33 -22.41 -34.15
CA GLY A 6 -14.14 -21.98 -33.44
C GLY A 6 -14.12 -22.61 -32.05
N GLU A 7 -13.33 -23.66 -31.89
CA GLU A 7 -12.65 -23.94 -30.63
C GLU A 7 -11.65 -22.80 -30.43
N GLU A 8 -12.07 -21.77 -29.70
CA GLU A 8 -11.11 -20.92 -28.99
C GLU A 8 -10.40 -21.87 -28.03
N PRO A 9 -9.09 -22.11 -28.17
CA PRO A 9 -8.37 -22.95 -27.22
C PRO A 9 -8.44 -22.24 -25.88
N LEU A 10 -9.14 -22.84 -24.91
CA LEU A 10 -8.98 -22.45 -23.53
C LEU A 10 -7.52 -22.70 -23.18
N ASP A 11 -6.74 -21.63 -23.05
CA ASP A 11 -5.33 -21.69 -22.70
C ASP A 11 -5.15 -22.55 -21.43
N ASP A 12 -4.47 -23.68 -21.60
CA ASP A 12 -4.10 -24.67 -20.57
C ASP A 12 -3.32 -24.04 -19.39
N THR A 13 -2.83 -22.80 -19.58
CA THR A 13 -2.14 -21.99 -18.58
C THR A 13 -3.06 -21.39 -17.52
N THR A 14 -4.39 -21.38 -17.71
CA THR A 14 -5.35 -20.91 -16.69
C THR A 14 -5.62 -21.95 -15.60
N TRP A 15 -5.11 -23.18 -15.73
CA TRP A 15 -5.21 -24.20 -14.68
C TRP A 15 -4.03 -24.21 -13.71
N THR A 16 -2.82 -23.81 -14.15
CA THR A 16 -1.69 -23.63 -13.22
C THR A 16 -1.84 -22.42 -12.30
N ASP A 17 -2.78 -21.53 -12.63
CA ASP A 17 -3.24 -20.40 -11.80
C ASP A 17 -4.03 -20.85 -10.56
N GLN A 18 -4.48 -22.11 -10.50
CA GLN A 18 -5.32 -22.61 -9.41
C GLN A 18 -4.57 -23.17 -8.20
N ILE A 19 -3.26 -23.36 -8.31
CA ILE A 19 -2.44 -23.80 -7.17
C ILE A 19 -1.52 -22.62 -6.80
N PRO A 20 -1.86 -21.83 -5.76
CA PRO A 20 -1.04 -20.71 -5.34
C PRO A 20 0.38 -21.20 -5.01
N SER A 21 1.37 -20.32 -5.16
CA SER A 21 2.74 -20.66 -4.81
C SER A 21 2.83 -21.09 -3.33
N THR A 22 3.88 -21.84 -2.95
CA THR A 22 4.02 -22.29 -1.56
C THR A 22 4.08 -21.12 -0.57
N THR A 23 4.46 -19.93 -1.02
CA THR A 23 4.46 -18.71 -0.22
C THR A 23 3.06 -18.12 -0.10
N GLU A 24 2.29 -18.05 -1.20
CA GLU A 24 0.89 -17.57 -1.17
C GLU A 24 -0.04 -18.50 -0.40
N GLN A 25 0.24 -19.81 -0.36
CA GLN A 25 -0.50 -20.76 0.49
C GLN A 25 -0.32 -20.51 1.99
N LEU A 26 0.68 -19.71 2.38
CA LEU A 26 0.92 -19.29 3.76
C LEU A 26 0.27 -17.94 4.07
N ASP A 27 -0.41 -17.31 3.10
CA ASP A 27 -1.22 -16.12 3.37
C ASP A 27 -2.46 -16.48 4.21
N GLU A 28 -2.95 -15.45 4.87
CA GLU A 28 -3.94 -15.54 5.94
C GLU A 28 -5.30 -16.02 5.47
N ASP A 29 -5.72 -15.54 4.30
CA ASP A 29 -6.97 -15.93 3.63
C ASP A 29 -7.00 -17.44 3.32
N GLU A 30 -5.84 -18.03 2.96
CA GLU A 30 -5.72 -19.45 2.63
C GLU A 30 -5.57 -20.32 3.89
N LEU A 31 -4.83 -19.83 4.90
CA LEU A 31 -4.68 -20.52 6.19
C LEU A 31 -5.96 -20.47 7.04
N GLY A 32 -6.91 -19.59 6.69
CA GLY A 32 -8.13 -19.34 7.46
C GLY A 32 -7.83 -18.84 8.88
N ALA A 33 -6.65 -18.26 9.07
CA ALA A 33 -6.25 -17.58 10.29
C ALA A 33 -6.61 -16.11 10.15
N ASP A 34 -6.94 -15.44 11.26
CA ASP A 34 -6.97 -13.98 11.31
C ASP A 34 -5.69 -13.53 12.04
N PRO A 35 -4.93 -12.55 11.50
CA PRO A 35 -3.66 -12.13 12.09
C PRO A 35 -3.89 -11.54 13.48
N LEU A 36 -5.07 -10.93 13.69
CA LEU A 36 -5.45 -10.24 14.91
C LEU A 36 -5.96 -11.24 15.97
N GLU A 37 -6.45 -12.42 15.57
CA GLU A 37 -6.88 -13.47 16.50
C GLU A 37 -5.70 -14.11 17.24
N GLN A 38 -4.53 -14.20 16.60
CA GLN A 38 -3.27 -14.61 17.24
C GLN A 38 -2.34 -13.44 17.56
N ALA A 39 -2.72 -12.20 17.21
CA ALA A 39 -1.96 -11.05 17.64
C ALA A 39 -1.96 -11.00 19.16
N MET A 40 -0.76 -10.87 19.73
CA MET A 40 -0.63 -10.60 21.16
C MET A 40 -1.27 -9.24 21.43
N ASP A 41 -2.19 -9.19 22.39
CA ASP A 41 -2.68 -7.91 22.91
C ASP A 41 -1.46 -7.06 23.26
N PRO A 42 -1.39 -5.79 22.79
CA PRO A 42 -0.30 -4.93 23.16
C PRO A 42 -0.19 -4.94 24.70
N PRO A 43 1.03 -4.95 25.27
CA PRO A 43 1.16 -4.96 26.72
C PRO A 43 0.34 -3.81 27.32
N ASP A 44 -0.28 -4.00 28.50
CA ASP A 44 -1.13 -2.99 29.18
C ASP A 44 -0.49 -1.57 29.27
N ALA A 45 0.83 -1.49 29.16
CA ALA A 45 1.62 -0.26 29.20
C ALA A 45 2.15 0.20 27.83
N TRP A 46 1.62 -0.31 26.72
CA TRP A 46 1.92 0.22 25.39
C TRP A 46 1.35 1.63 25.30
N SER A 47 2.24 2.60 25.45
CA SER A 47 1.99 3.99 25.18
C SER A 47 2.78 4.33 23.91
N GLY A 48 2.18 5.15 23.05
CA GLY A 48 2.86 5.73 21.90
C GLY A 48 4.24 6.26 22.31
N ALA A 49 5.22 6.15 21.42
CA ALA A 49 6.55 6.63 21.71
C ALA A 49 6.61 8.16 21.69
N GLU A 50 5.93 8.84 22.63
CA GLU A 50 6.11 10.27 22.88
C GLU A 50 7.44 10.58 23.59
N ARG A 51 8.24 9.55 23.93
CA ARG A 51 9.51 9.68 24.67
C ARG A 51 10.51 10.64 24.02
N TYR A 52 10.41 10.89 22.71
CA TYR A 52 11.21 11.87 21.97
C TYR A 52 10.35 12.86 21.16
N ALA A 53 9.09 13.09 21.54
CA ALA A 53 8.33 14.19 20.95
C ALA A 53 9.05 15.52 21.22
N GLN A 54 8.87 16.51 20.34
CA GLN A 54 9.43 17.85 20.56
C GLN A 54 8.96 18.37 21.92
N SER A 55 9.88 18.86 22.75
CA SER A 55 9.51 19.44 24.03
C SER A 55 8.53 20.60 23.85
N PRO A 56 7.73 20.95 24.87
CA PRO A 56 6.85 22.12 24.78
C PRO A 56 7.59 23.43 24.47
N ALA A 57 8.90 23.50 24.76
CA ALA A 57 9.74 24.61 24.37
C ALA A 57 10.07 24.56 22.87
N GLU A 58 10.48 23.40 22.36
CA GLU A 58 10.76 23.19 20.93
C GLU A 58 9.51 23.41 20.05
N GLN A 59 8.33 22.95 20.49
CA GLN A 59 7.07 23.20 19.77
C GLN A 59 6.70 24.69 19.68
N ARG A 60 7.09 25.49 20.68
CA ARG A 60 6.87 26.95 20.70
C ARG A 60 7.96 27.74 19.98
N GLN A 61 9.15 27.15 19.83
CA GLN A 61 10.30 27.74 19.16
C GLN A 61 10.38 27.34 17.68
N GLY A 62 9.72 26.26 17.29
CA GLY A 62 9.59 25.84 15.90
C GLY A 62 8.75 26.81 15.10
N GLU A 63 8.90 26.73 13.78
CA GLU A 63 8.12 27.51 12.82
C GLU A 63 6.62 27.24 13.01
N SER A 64 5.81 28.29 12.82
CA SER A 64 4.36 28.13 12.89
C SER A 64 3.89 27.13 11.82
N ILE A 65 2.76 26.46 12.07
CA ILE A 65 2.15 25.58 11.06
C ILE A 65 1.90 26.34 9.75
N GLY A 66 1.60 27.65 9.82
CA GLY A 66 1.47 28.50 8.64
C GLY A 66 2.77 28.67 7.85
N GLU A 67 3.89 28.95 8.53
CA GLU A 67 5.21 29.06 7.88
C GLU A 67 5.62 27.73 7.22
N ARG A 68 5.34 26.60 7.87
CA ARG A 68 5.63 25.28 7.30
C ARG A 68 4.80 25.01 6.04
N LEU A 69 3.52 25.38 6.03
CA LEU A 69 2.65 25.23 4.86
C LEU A 69 3.07 26.14 3.70
N ASP A 70 3.55 27.35 4.01
CA ASP A 70 4.02 28.30 2.99
C ASP A 70 5.32 27.84 2.32
N ALA A 71 6.13 27.04 3.03
CA ALA A 71 7.36 26.45 2.51
C ALA A 71 7.13 25.22 1.60
N GLU A 72 5.94 24.61 1.61
CA GLU A 72 5.64 23.44 0.78
C GLU A 72 5.29 23.82 -0.67
N GLU A 73 5.83 23.08 -1.63
CA GLU A 73 5.44 23.19 -3.05
C GLU A 73 4.25 22.25 -3.32
N PRO A 74 3.13 22.74 -3.90
CA PRO A 74 2.01 21.89 -4.23
C PRO A 74 2.35 20.95 -5.40
N ASP A 75 2.27 19.64 -5.16
CA ASP A 75 2.48 18.61 -6.18
C ASP A 75 1.51 18.73 -7.38
N VAL A 76 0.30 19.24 -7.12
CA VAL A 76 -0.74 19.46 -8.13
C VAL A 76 -1.03 20.94 -8.26
N VAL A 77 -0.68 21.52 -9.42
CA VAL A 77 -1.06 22.88 -9.79
C VAL A 77 -2.32 22.80 -10.68
N PRO A 78 -3.42 23.51 -10.35
CA PRO A 78 -4.74 23.30 -10.98
C PRO A 78 -4.80 23.50 -12.51
N ASP A 79 -3.81 24.18 -13.10
CA ASP A 79 -3.72 24.43 -14.55
C ASP A 79 -2.56 23.68 -15.23
N GLN A 80 -1.80 22.87 -14.48
CA GLN A 80 -0.72 22.06 -15.03
C GLN A 80 -1.13 20.58 -15.03
N PRO A 81 -0.87 19.83 -16.11
CA PRO A 81 -1.00 18.38 -16.06
C PRO A 81 -0.07 17.83 -14.96
N PRO A 82 -0.47 16.77 -14.24
CA PRO A 82 0.35 16.21 -13.17
C PRO A 82 1.74 15.85 -13.71
N LEU A 83 2.77 16.11 -12.92
CA LEU A 83 4.15 15.76 -13.27
C LEU A 83 4.25 14.23 -13.30
N THR A 84 4.07 13.64 -14.48
CA THR A 84 4.35 12.22 -14.70
C THR A 84 5.86 12.01 -14.68
N THR A 85 6.43 11.89 -13.49
CA THR A 85 7.78 11.35 -13.30
C THR A 85 7.70 9.83 -13.15
N GLY A 86 7.20 9.18 -14.20
CA GLY A 86 7.36 7.73 -14.39
C GLY A 86 8.51 7.49 -15.36
N PRO A 87 9.33 6.44 -15.19
CA PRO A 87 10.31 6.09 -16.21
C PRO A 87 9.60 5.83 -17.54
N GLU A 88 10.09 6.47 -18.60
CA GLU A 88 9.74 6.12 -19.98
C GLU A 88 10.31 4.71 -20.22
N GLU A 89 9.51 3.67 -19.97
CA GLU A 89 9.86 2.31 -20.38
C GLU A 89 9.82 2.26 -21.91
N SER A 90 11.00 2.03 -22.48
CA SER A 90 11.28 2.00 -23.92
C SER A 90 11.17 0.60 -24.51
#